data_AF-A0A937RC73-F1
#
_entry.id   AF-A0A937RC73-F1
#
_cell.length_a   1.000
_cell.length_b   1.000
_cell.length_c   1.000
_cell.angle_alpha   90.00
_cell.angle_beta   90.00
_cell.angle_gamma   90.00
#
_symmetry.space_group_name_H-M   'P 1'
#
loop_
_entity.id
_entity.type
_entity.pdbx_description
1 polymer ?
#
loop_
_entity_poly.entity_id
_entity_poly.type
_entity_poly.pdbx_seq_one_letter_code
_entity_poly.pdbx_strand_id
1 'polypeptide(L)' 'MTRYPSDRLHEEVAYVAFHFHWQRDDILRLEHRERQRWVAEIARINQRITEQTGGRR' A
#
# COMPACT_ATOMS: atom_id res chain seq x y z
N MET A 1 -2.51 0.24 24.86
CA MET A 1 -1.57 -0.48 23.99
C MET A 1 -2.37 -1.11 22.85
N THR A 2 -2.53 -0.38 21.74
CA THR A 2 -3.35 -0.83 20.60
C THR A 2 -2.52 -1.81 19.79
N ARG A 3 -2.68 -3.11 20.05
CA ARG A 3 -2.06 -4.18 19.25
C ARG A 3 -2.60 -4.01 17.83
N TYR A 4 -1.75 -3.58 16.91
CA TYR A 4 -2.12 -3.57 15.49
C TYR A 4 -2.55 -5.00 15.12
N PRO A 5 -3.73 -5.21 14.51
CA PRO A 5 -4.13 -6.53 14.07
C PRO A 5 -3.06 -7.02 13.08
N SER A 6 -2.48 -8.18 13.35
CA SER A 6 -1.46 -8.82 12.50
C SER A 6 -1.89 -8.91 11.04
N ASP A 7 -3.20 -9.00 10.82
CA ASP A 7 -3.80 -9.16 9.50
C ASP A 7 -3.66 -7.86 8.69
N ARG A 8 -3.85 -6.70 9.32
CA ARG A 8 -3.67 -5.40 8.67
C ARG A 8 -2.22 -5.15 8.25
N LEU A 9 -1.24 -5.61 9.04
CA LEU A 9 0.16 -5.52 8.66
C LEU A 9 0.45 -6.36 7.41
N HIS A 10 -0.07 -7.59 7.37
CA HIS A 10 0.09 -8.46 6.19
C HIS A 10 -0.55 -7.85 4.95
N GLU A 11 -1.75 -7.27 5.08
CA GLU A 11 -2.42 -6.55 3.99
C GLU A 11 -1.60 -5.36 3.49
N GLU A 12 -1.11 -4.50 4.39
CA GLU A 12 -0.28 -3.34 4.03
C GLU A 12 0.99 -3.78 3.29
N VAL A 13 1.65 -4.83 3.77
CA VAL A 13 2.87 -5.37 3.15
C VAL A 13 2.59 -6.00 1.79
N ALA A 14 1.53 -6.82 1.68
CA ALA A 14 1.15 -7.43 0.41
C ALA A 14 0.76 -6.38 -0.64
N TYR A 15 0.04 -5.33 -0.23
CA TYR A 15 -0.37 -4.24 -1.11
C TYR A 15 0.83 -3.49 -1.68
N VAL A 16 1.80 -3.12 -0.83
CA VAL A 16 3.02 -2.44 -1.27
C VAL A 16 3.87 -3.36 -2.15
N ALA A 17 4.05 -4.63 -1.76
CA ALA A 17 4.81 -5.60 -2.55
C ALA A 17 4.18 -5.86 -3.94
N PHE A 18 2.85 -5.89 -4.01
CA PHE A 18 2.13 -6.09 -5.28
C PHE A 18 2.34 -4.93 -6.27
N HIS A 19 2.39 -3.68 -5.78
CA HIS A 19 2.47 -2.49 -6.63
C HIS A 19 3.89 -2.02 -6.93
N PHE A 20 4.82 -2.13 -5.99
CA PHE A 20 6.20 -1.66 -6.17
C PHE A 20 7.22 -2.78 -6.28
N HIS A 21 6.81 -4.04 -6.11
CA HIS A 21 7.68 -5.22 -6.18
C HIS A 21 8.88 -5.17 -5.22
N TRP A 22 8.75 -4.40 -4.13
CA TRP A 22 9.75 -4.38 -3.07
C TRP A 22 9.73 -5.70 -2.30
N GLN A 23 10.90 -6.10 -1.80
CA GLN A 23 11.00 -7.31 -0.99
C GLN A 23 10.24 -7.12 0.32
N ARG A 24 9.59 -8.19 0.79
CA ARG A 24 8.82 -8.19 2.04
C ARG A 24 9.62 -7.61 3.20
N ASP A 25 10.89 -7.99 3.31
CA ASP A 25 11.74 -7.61 4.42
C ASP A 25 12.07 -6.11 4.40
N ASP A 26 12.14 -5.48 3.23
CA ASP A 26 12.35 -4.04 3.11
C ASP A 26 11.12 -3.26 3.57
N ILE A 27 9.93 -3.75 3.23
CA ILE A 27 8.66 -3.14 3.64
C ILE A 27 8.43 -3.29 5.16
N LEU A 28 8.85 -4.43 5.74
CA LEU A 28 8.78 -4.68 7.18
C LEU A 28 9.75 -3.81 7.99
N ARG A 29 10.85 -3.35 7.38
CA ARG A 29 11.79 -2.40 7.99
C ARG A 29 11.27 -0.96 8.03
N LEU A 30 10.23 -0.64 7.26
CA LEU A 30 9.64 0.69 7.27
C LEU A 30 8.92 0.96 8.58
N GLU A 31 9.05 2.20 9.06
CA GLU A 31 8.23 2.68 10.16
C GLU A 31 6.75 2.56 9.80
N HIS A 32 5.92 2.28 10.81
CA HIS A 32 4.50 2.04 10.59
C HIS A 32 3.82 3.22 9.85
N ARG A 33 4.19 4.46 10.18
CA ARG A 33 3.69 5.68 9.52
C ARG A 33 4.15 5.79 8.07
N GLU A 34 5.37 5.38 7.79
CA GLU A 34 5.94 5.43 6.44
C GLU A 34 5.25 4.41 5.53
N ARG A 35 5.07 3.18 6.00
CA ARG A 35 4.32 2.15 5.26
C ARG A 35 2.90 2.60 4.95
N GLN A 36 2.20 3.21 5.91
CA GLN A 36 0.87 3.76 5.67
C GLN A 36 0.84 4.88 4.62
N ARG A 37 1.91 5.70 4.56
CA ARG A 37 2.05 6.72 3.53
C ARG A 37 2.14 6.11 2.13
N TRP A 38 2.93 5.05 1.98
CA TRP A 38 3.06 4.33 0.71
C TRP A 38 1.75 3.69 0.28
N VAL A 39 1.02 3.04 1.20
CA VAL A 39 -0.32 2.50 0.92
C VAL A 39 -1.26 3.60 0.41
N ALA A 40 -1.27 4.77 1.05
CA ALA A 40 -2.10 5.90 0.63
C ALA A 40 -1.72 6.45 -0.75
N GLU A 41 -0.42 6.50 -1.07
CA GLU A 41 0.05 7.00 -2.37
C GLU A 41 -0.29 6.04 -3.51
N ILE A 42 -0.13 4.73 -3.30
CA ILE A 42 -0.57 3.70 -4.24
C ILE A 42 -2.06 3.83 -4.52
N ALA A 43 -2.89 4.00 -3.48
CA ALA A 43 -4.33 4.17 -3.63
C ALA A 43 -4.68 5.41 -4.49
N ARG A 44 -3.99 6.54 -4.27
CA ARG A 44 -4.17 7.77 -5.07
C ARG A 44 -3.79 7.58 -6.53
N ILE A 45 -2.69 6.88 -6.82
CA ILE A 45 -2.27 6.58 -8.19
C ILE A 45 -3.32 5.72 -8.89
N ASN A 46 -3.78 4.64 -8.24
CA ASN A 46 -4.79 3.75 -8.78
C ASN A 46 -6.12 4.45 -9.04
N GLN A 47 -6.55 5.35 -8.14
CA GLN A 47 -7.74 6.18 -8.34
C GLN A 47 -7.62 7.04 -9.60
N ARG A 48 -6.51 7.78 -9.76
CA ARG A 48 -6.28 8.61 -10.96
C ARG A 48 -6.26 7.79 -12.25
N ILE A 49 -5.61 6.63 -12.26
CA ILE A 49 -5.57 5.75 -13.44
C ILE A 49 -6.99 5.25 -13.78
N THR A 50 -7.75 4.89 -12.76
CA THR A 50 -9.14 4.41 -12.91
C THR A 50 -10.04 5.49 -13.48
N GLU A 51 -9.93 6.73 -12.99
CA GLU A 51 -10.66 7.89 -13.52
C GLU A 51 -10.30 8.16 -14.99
N GLN A 52 -9.02 8.13 -15.34
CA GLN A 52 -8.54 8.32 -16.72
C GLN A 52 -9.01 7.22 -17.67
N THR A 53 -9.04 5.97 -17.20
CA THR A 53 -9.44 4.82 -18.01
C THR A 53 -10.96 4.71 -18.11
N GLY A 54 -11.68 5.07 -17.05
CA GLY A 54 -13.14 5.05 -16.98
C GLY A 54 -13.80 6.14 -17.81
N GLY A 55 -13.17 7.32 -17.96
CA GLY A 55 -13.63 8.39 -18.85
C GLY A 55 -13.39 8.13 -20.34
N ARG A 56 -12.74 7.01 -20.69
CA ARG A 56 -12.42 6.61 -22.06
C ARG A 56 -13.38 5.54 -22.62
N ARG A 57 -14.44 5.20 -21.88
CA ARG A 57 -15.49 4.25 -22.27
C ARG A 57 -16.81 4.95 -22.54
#